data_AF-A0A7S3GZS1-F1
#
_entry.id   AF-A0A7S3GZS1-F1
#
_cell.length_a   1.000
_cell.length_b   1.000
_cell.length_c   1.000
_cell.angle_alpha   90.00
_cell.angle_beta   90.00
_cell.angle_gamma   90.00
#
_symmetry.space_group_name_H-M   'P 1'
#
loop_
_entity.id
_entity.type
_entity.pdbx_description
1 polymer ?
#
loop_
_entity_poly.entity_id
_entity_poly.type
_entity_poly.pdbx_seq_one_letter_code
_entity_poly.pdbx_strand_id
1 'polypeptide(L)'
;WDACYEEVHRRLEPLVLRSAPWTYWPLRFDRADATTVTLAPTGLGCKASMDEWSRQVQASSGLRNSATNREVLTIAFAFEVFPVEGENAAQVRRDVVREITALLEKEWGTSEFRSPELAVWQAHTDFVPYTGG
;
A
#
# COMPACT_ATOMS: atom_id res chain seq x y z
N TRP A 1 -19.53 6.75 -11.37
CA TRP A 1 -18.40 6.42 -10.48
C TRP A 1 -18.78 6.78 -9.05
N ASP A 2 -19.28 7.99 -8.84
CA ASP A 2 -19.76 8.52 -7.56
C ASP A 2 -20.76 7.61 -6.85
N ALA A 3 -21.82 7.13 -7.52
CA ALA A 3 -22.81 6.23 -6.91
C ALA A 3 -22.22 4.88 -6.41
N CYS A 4 -21.16 4.37 -7.05
CA CYS A 4 -20.48 3.16 -6.59
C CYS A 4 -19.57 3.46 -5.39
N TYR A 5 -18.90 4.61 -5.41
CA TYR A 5 -18.06 5.07 -4.31
C TYR A 5 -18.90 5.38 -3.07
N GLU A 6 -20.01 6.11 -3.20
CA GLU A 6 -20.94 6.42 -2.11
C GLU A 6 -21.50 5.14 -1.47
N GLU A 7 -21.84 4.15 -2.28
CA GLU A 7 -22.32 2.85 -1.78
C GLU A 7 -21.22 2.11 -1.00
N VAL A 8 -19.97 2.11 -1.50
CA VAL A 8 -18.83 1.54 -0.77
C VAL A 8 -18.53 2.32 0.51
N HIS A 9 -18.51 3.66 0.44
CA HIS A 9 -18.30 4.54 1.58
C HIS A 9 -19.36 4.29 2.66
N ARG A 10 -20.65 4.26 2.30
CA ARG A 10 -21.76 3.99 3.24
C ARG A 10 -21.66 2.59 3.88
N ARG A 11 -21.08 1.61 3.18
CA ARG A 11 -20.84 0.27 3.74
C ARG A 11 -19.62 0.22 4.66
N LEU A 12 -18.63 1.07 4.43
CA LEU A 12 -17.40 1.16 5.21
C LEU A 12 -17.52 2.15 6.38
N GLU A 13 -18.41 3.14 6.32
CA GLU A 13 -18.68 4.13 7.38
C GLU A 13 -19.03 3.51 8.75
N PRO A 14 -19.82 2.42 8.85
CA PRO A 14 -20.14 1.77 10.12
C PRO A 14 -19.01 0.88 10.63
N LEU A 15 -18.01 0.55 9.80
CA LEU A 15 -16.85 -0.14 10.29
C LEU A 15 -16.18 0.80 11.29
N VAL A 16 -16.21 0.43 12.57
CA VAL A 16 -15.28 0.93 13.57
C VAL A 16 -13.89 0.37 13.28
N LEU A 17 -13.41 0.57 12.05
CA LEU A 17 -12.00 0.74 11.76
C LEU A 17 -11.67 2.19 12.15
N ARG A 18 -12.00 2.58 13.38
CA ARG A 18 -11.33 3.70 14.03
C ARG A 18 -9.95 3.19 14.39
N SER A 19 -9.13 3.03 13.38
CA SER A 19 -7.90 3.79 13.49
C SER A 19 -8.30 5.22 13.76
N ALA A 20 -8.27 5.61 15.03
CA ALA A 20 -8.38 7.00 15.33
C ALA A 20 -7.29 7.75 14.52
N PRO A 21 -7.41 9.04 14.26
CA PRO A 21 -6.39 9.80 13.52
C PRO A 21 -4.95 9.66 14.09
N TRP A 22 -4.83 9.18 15.34
CA TRP A 22 -3.57 8.85 16.01
C TRP A 22 -3.09 7.40 15.84
N THR A 23 -3.81 6.53 15.12
CA THR A 23 -3.43 5.13 14.91
C THR A 23 -2.41 5.05 13.79
N TYR A 24 -1.21 4.61 14.13
CA TYR A 24 -0.11 4.42 13.19
C TYR A 24 0.20 2.94 13.02
N TRP A 25 0.56 2.56 11.80
CA TRP A 25 1.12 1.24 11.50
C TRP A 25 2.64 1.37 11.40
N PRO A 26 3.40 0.82 12.36
CA PRO A 26 4.84 0.77 12.27
C PRO A 26 5.23 -0.29 11.23
N LEU A 27 5.75 0.16 10.09
CA LEU A 27 6.17 -0.69 8.99
C LEU A 27 7.69 -0.59 8.79
N ARG A 28 8.30 -1.71 8.44
CA ARG A 28 9.70 -1.83 8.05
C ARG A 28 9.81 -2.22 6.59
N PHE A 29 10.95 -1.91 6.00
CA PHE A 29 11.32 -2.46 4.70
C PHE A 29 11.33 -4.00 4.71
N ASP A 30 10.81 -4.60 3.63
CA ASP A 30 10.84 -6.06 3.39
C ASP A 30 11.59 -6.41 2.11
N ARG A 31 11.19 -5.80 0.98
CA ARG A 31 11.82 -6.02 -0.33
C ARG A 31 11.62 -4.83 -1.25
N ALA A 32 12.51 -4.69 -2.22
CA ALA A 32 12.36 -3.73 -3.32
C ALA A 32 12.22 -4.45 -4.67
N ASP A 33 11.59 -3.74 -5.60
CA ASP A 33 11.66 -3.97 -7.04
C ASP A 33 12.16 -2.66 -7.70
N ALA A 34 12.35 -2.67 -9.01
CA ALA A 34 12.82 -1.52 -9.79
C ALA A 34 11.88 -0.29 -9.69
N THR A 35 10.61 -0.51 -9.35
CA THR A 35 9.57 0.54 -9.31
C THR A 35 8.81 0.61 -8.00
N THR A 36 8.97 -0.38 -7.12
CA THR A 36 8.15 -0.51 -5.91
C THR A 36 8.97 -0.95 -4.70
N VAL A 37 8.49 -0.59 -3.52
CA VAL A 37 9.00 -1.06 -2.24
C VAL A 37 7.87 -1.75 -1.50
N THR A 38 8.04 -3.02 -1.13
CA THR A 38 7.11 -3.72 -0.23
C THR A 38 7.57 -3.54 1.21
N LEU A 39 6.60 -3.25 2.07
CA LEU A 39 6.78 -3.10 3.50
C LEU A 39 6.20 -4.30 4.26
N ALA A 40 6.70 -4.51 5.46
CA ALA A 40 6.21 -5.52 6.39
C ALA A 40 5.90 -4.88 7.76
N PRO A 41 4.92 -5.43 8.50
CA PRO A 41 4.68 -5.03 9.89
C PRO A 41 5.90 -5.34 10.77
N THR A 42 6.20 -4.47 11.73
CA THR A 42 7.32 -4.65 12.67
C THR A 42 7.08 -5.71 13.74
N GLY A 43 5.86 -6.25 13.85
CA GLY A 43 5.53 -7.29 14.83
C GLY A 43 4.18 -7.95 14.64
N LEU A 44 3.91 -9.00 15.41
CA LEU A 44 2.68 -9.81 15.33
C LEU A 44 1.41 -9.01 15.65
N GLY A 45 1.48 -8.06 16.59
CA GLY A 45 0.35 -7.19 16.91
C GLY A 45 -0.01 -6.27 15.75
N CYS A 46 0.97 -5.63 15.12
CA CYS A 46 0.77 -4.81 13.93
C CYS A 46 0.18 -5.65 12.78
N LYS A 47 0.75 -6.84 12.55
CA LYS A 47 0.24 -7.78 11.55
C LYS A 47 -1.22 -8.17 11.81
N ALA A 48 -1.56 -8.56 13.03
CA ALA A 48 -2.93 -8.95 13.40
C ALA A 48 -3.92 -7.80 13.19
N SER A 49 -3.55 -6.57 13.57
CA SER A 49 -4.38 -5.39 13.34
C SER A 49 -4.61 -5.10 11.86
N MET A 50 -3.59 -5.27 11.02
CA MET A 50 -3.69 -5.07 9.56
C MET A 50 -4.49 -6.17 8.89
N ASP A 51 -4.28 -7.43 9.28
CA ASP A 51 -5.02 -8.58 8.76
C ASP A 51 -6.52 -8.46 9.13
N GLU A 52 -6.83 -8.02 10.35
CA GLU A 52 -8.21 -7.75 10.78
C GLU A 52 -8.84 -6.57 10.03
N TRP A 53 -8.08 -5.48 9.84
CA TRP A 53 -8.54 -4.35 9.02
C TRP A 53 -8.88 -4.80 7.58
N SER A 54 -8.00 -5.54 6.94
CA SER A 54 -8.19 -6.05 5.57
C SER A 54 -9.43 -6.95 5.49
N ARG A 55 -9.59 -7.87 6.45
CA ARG A 55 -10.75 -8.77 6.53
C ARG A 55 -12.07 -8.01 6.66
N GLN A 56 -12.10 -6.97 7.48
CA GLN A 56 -13.29 -6.14 7.71
C GLN A 56 -13.64 -5.31 6.46
N VAL A 57 -12.64 -4.70 5.80
CA VAL A 57 -12.87 -3.97 4.54
C VAL A 57 -13.43 -4.88 3.46
N GLN A 58 -12.89 -6.09 3.31
CA GLN A 58 -13.40 -7.06 2.34
C GLN A 58 -14.84 -7.49 2.65
N ALA A 59 -15.13 -7.79 3.93
CA ALA A 59 -16.46 -8.20 4.36
C ALA A 59 -17.51 -7.10 4.11
N SER A 60 -17.18 -5.85 4.40
CA SER A 60 -18.14 -4.74 4.32
C SER A 60 -18.25 -4.11 2.94
N SER A 61 -17.15 -3.96 2.21
CA SER A 61 -17.21 -3.38 0.86
C SER A 61 -18.01 -4.26 -0.11
N GLY A 62 -18.05 -5.58 0.13
CA GLY A 62 -18.61 -6.57 -0.80
C GLY A 62 -17.77 -6.72 -2.08
N LEU A 63 -16.61 -6.09 -2.12
CA LEU A 63 -15.66 -6.21 -3.22
C LEU A 63 -14.83 -7.48 -3.02
N ARG A 64 -14.79 -8.33 -4.05
CA ARG A 64 -13.82 -9.42 -4.10
C ARG A 64 -12.48 -8.83 -4.48
N ASN A 65 -11.68 -8.49 -3.48
CA ASN A 65 -10.29 -8.16 -3.73
C ASN A 65 -9.48 -9.46 -3.87
N SER A 66 -8.90 -9.71 -5.04
CA SER A 66 -7.94 -10.80 -5.24
C SER A 66 -6.54 -10.45 -4.76
N ALA A 67 -6.30 -9.17 -4.42
CA ALA A 67 -5.01 -8.70 -3.97
C ALA A 67 -4.66 -9.28 -2.60
N THR A 68 -3.47 -9.86 -2.52
CA THR A 68 -2.93 -10.38 -1.26
C THR A 68 -2.55 -9.22 -0.33
N ASN A 69 -2.52 -9.42 1.00
CA ASN A 69 -2.03 -8.38 1.95
C ASN A 69 -0.63 -7.86 1.60
N ARG A 70 0.15 -8.62 0.82
CA ARG A 70 1.45 -8.22 0.27
C ARG A 70 1.36 -7.08 -0.74
N GLU A 71 0.29 -7.02 -1.53
CA GLU A 71 0.03 -5.96 -2.50
C GLU A 71 -0.43 -4.67 -1.80
N VAL A 72 -1.12 -4.80 -0.66
CA VAL A 72 -1.62 -3.67 0.14
C VAL A 72 -0.50 -2.82 0.75
N LEU A 73 0.69 -3.40 0.96
CA LEU A 73 1.83 -2.74 1.62
C LEU A 73 2.96 -2.37 0.67
N THR A 74 2.61 -2.12 -0.59
CA THR A 74 3.59 -1.78 -1.62
C THR A 74 3.48 -0.29 -1.97
N ILE A 75 4.59 0.44 -1.82
CA ILE A 75 4.73 1.83 -2.25
C ILE A 75 5.34 1.83 -3.65
N ALA A 76 4.65 2.42 -4.63
CA ALA A 76 5.22 2.70 -5.93
C ALA A 76 5.97 4.03 -5.91
N PHE A 77 7.23 4.05 -6.36
CA PHE A 77 8.05 5.27 -6.46
C PHE A 77 8.43 5.62 -7.90
N ALA A 78 8.28 4.68 -8.84
CA ALA A 78 8.50 4.90 -10.26
C ALA A 78 7.50 4.11 -11.09
N PHE A 79 7.31 4.52 -12.34
CA PHE A 79 6.51 3.79 -13.32
C PHE A 79 7.40 3.42 -14.50
N GLU A 80 7.37 2.15 -14.91
CA GLU A 80 8.12 1.67 -16.07
C GLU A 80 7.37 2.12 -17.34
N VAL A 81 7.93 3.10 -18.05
CA VAL A 81 7.32 3.67 -19.28
C VAL A 81 7.62 2.81 -20.51
N PHE A 82 8.78 2.15 -20.54
CA PHE A 82 9.15 1.16 -21.54
C PHE A 82 9.80 -0.02 -20.83
N PRO A 83 9.47 -1.27 -21.21
CA PRO A 83 10.17 -2.42 -20.65
C PRO A 83 11.66 -2.32 -20.97
N VAL A 84 12.51 -2.61 -19.99
CA VAL A 84 13.94 -2.75 -20.26
C VAL A 84 14.10 -3.97 -21.18
N GLU A 85 14.43 -3.74 -22.45
CA GLU A 85 14.63 -4.78 -23.47
C GLU A 85 16.13 -4.98 -23.77
N GLY A 86 16.50 -6.19 -24.19
CA GLY A 86 17.87 -6.55 -24.59
C GLY A 86 18.56 -7.55 -23.67
N GLU A 87 19.69 -8.09 -24.12
CA GLU A 87 20.43 -9.19 -23.46
C GLU A 87 20.84 -8.86 -22.00
N ASN A 88 20.99 -7.56 -21.68
CA ASN A 88 21.42 -7.10 -20.36
C ASN A 88 20.29 -6.60 -19.44
N ALA A 89 19.03 -6.58 -19.90
CA ALA A 89 17.92 -6.02 -19.15
C ALA A 89 17.73 -6.65 -17.76
N ALA A 90 17.81 -7.97 -17.69
CA ALA A 90 17.69 -8.72 -16.44
C ALA A 90 18.88 -8.49 -15.49
N GLN A 91 20.07 -8.18 -16.03
CA GLN A 91 21.24 -7.83 -15.22
C GLN A 91 21.08 -6.43 -14.62
N VAL A 92 20.74 -5.44 -15.46
CA VAL A 92 20.51 -4.06 -15.02
C VAL A 92 19.40 -3.99 -13.97
N ARG A 93 18.28 -4.69 -14.17
CA ARG A 93 17.19 -4.75 -13.19
C ARG A 93 17.67 -5.31 -11.85
N ARG A 94 18.48 -6.38 -11.86
CA ARG A 94 19.04 -6.97 -10.63
C ARG A 94 20.00 -6.03 -9.93
N ASP A 95 20.85 -5.32 -10.66
CA ASP A 95 21.80 -4.37 -10.08
C ASP A 95 21.07 -3.18 -9.42
N VAL A 96 20.06 -2.62 -10.10
CA VAL A 96 19.20 -1.56 -9.54
C VAL A 96 18.48 -2.03 -8.27
N VAL A 97 17.84 -3.20 -8.31
CA VAL A 97 17.15 -3.76 -7.14
C VAL A 97 18.11 -3.97 -5.97
N ARG A 98 19.33 -4.44 -6.25
CA ARG A 98 20.37 -4.64 -5.22
C ARG A 98 20.78 -3.31 -4.58
N GLU A 99 21.00 -2.27 -5.38
CA GLU A 99 21.38 -0.94 -4.87
C GLU A 99 20.27 -0.32 -4.02
N ILE A 100 19.02 -0.36 -4.51
CA ILE A 100 17.85 0.12 -3.76
C ILE A 100 17.72 -0.65 -2.44
N THR A 101 17.80 -1.98 -2.49
CA THR A 101 17.69 -2.83 -1.29
C THR A 101 18.77 -2.48 -0.27
N ALA A 102 20.03 -2.37 -0.68
CA ALA A 102 21.13 -2.03 0.22
C ALA A 102 20.97 -0.64 0.86
N LEU A 103 20.46 0.34 0.10
CA LEU A 103 20.18 1.68 0.62
C LEU A 103 19.04 1.64 1.66
N LEU A 104 17.94 0.98 1.34
CA LEU A 104 16.76 0.94 2.22
C LEU A 104 17.01 0.11 3.48
N GLU A 105 17.75 -1.01 3.39
CA GLU A 105 18.15 -1.79 4.58
C GLU A 105 19.00 -0.96 5.54
N LYS A 106 19.84 -0.08 5.00
CA LYS A 106 20.71 0.79 5.80
C LYS A 106 19.97 1.97 6.43
N GLU A 107 19.07 2.61 5.67
CA GLU A 107 18.53 3.93 6.03
C GLU A 107 17.06 3.92 6.50
N TRP A 108 16.24 2.92 6.13
CA TRP A 108 14.79 3.00 6.34
C TRP A 108 14.37 2.93 7.82
N GLY A 109 14.98 2.02 8.59
CA GLY A 109 14.58 1.75 9.97
C GLY A 109 13.13 1.29 10.09
N THR A 110 12.35 1.98 10.92
CA THR A 110 10.90 1.79 11.05
C THR A 110 10.22 3.11 10.74
N SER A 111 9.17 3.08 9.91
CA SER A 111 8.38 4.26 9.58
C SER A 111 6.94 4.09 10.03
N GLU A 112 6.38 5.16 10.58
CA GLU A 112 5.00 5.21 11.03
C GLU A 112 4.08 5.68 9.90
N PHE A 113 3.21 4.79 9.45
CA PHE A 113 2.20 5.11 8.44
C PHE A 113 0.91 5.50 9.13
N ARG A 114 0.32 6.61 8.69
CA ARG A 114 -1.05 6.95 9.07
C ARG A 114 -1.96 5.82 8.65
N SER A 115 -3.04 5.65 9.41
CA SER A 115 -3.97 4.59 9.10
C SER A 115 -4.63 4.77 7.72
N PRO A 116 -5.08 3.68 7.07
CA PRO A 116 -5.66 3.78 5.74
C PRO A 116 -6.92 4.64 5.73
N GLU A 117 -7.04 5.44 4.69
CA GLU A 117 -8.20 6.27 4.39
C GLU A 117 -8.75 5.91 3.01
N LEU A 118 -10.05 6.13 2.82
CA LEU A 118 -10.65 6.05 1.50
C LEU A 118 -10.25 7.31 0.71
N ALA A 119 -9.51 7.11 -0.38
CA ALA A 119 -9.04 8.19 -1.25
C ALA A 119 -9.63 8.06 -2.66
N VAL A 120 -9.79 9.19 -3.35
CA VAL A 120 -10.06 9.22 -4.79
C VAL A 120 -8.74 9.38 -5.52
N TRP A 121 -8.50 8.49 -6.48
CA TRP A 121 -7.38 8.61 -7.40
C TRP A 121 -7.74 9.64 -8.47
N GLN A 122 -7.15 10.84 -8.39
CA GLN A 122 -7.38 11.91 -9.36
C GLN A 122 -6.34 11.89 -10.49
N ALA A 123 -5.08 11.63 -10.16
CA ALA A 123 -3.97 11.48 -11.09
C ALA A 123 -2.91 10.54 -10.51
N HIS A 124 -1.95 10.08 -11.32
CA HIS A 124 -0.92 9.09 -10.94
C HIS A 124 -0.15 9.40 -9.64
N THR A 125 -0.10 10.66 -9.21
CA THR A 125 0.57 11.11 -7.97
C THR A 125 -0.38 11.71 -6.93
N ASP A 126 -1.64 11.97 -7.29
CA ASP A 126 -2.57 12.72 -6.46
C ASP A 126 -3.72 11.85 -5.97
N PHE A 127 -3.68 11.61 -4.66
CA PHE A 127 -4.73 10.97 -3.88
C PHE A 127 -5.35 12.04 -2.99
N VAL A 128 -6.59 12.40 -3.27
CA VAL A 128 -7.34 13.31 -2.40
C VAL A 128 -8.26 12.52 -1.49
N PRO A 129 -8.42 12.93 -0.21
CA PRO A 129 -9.49 12.41 0.61
C PRO A 129 -10.83 12.65 -0.09
N TYR A 130 -11.71 11.65 -0.10
CA TYR A 130 -13.07 11.87 -0.58
C TYR A 130 -13.84 12.74 0.42
N THR A 131 -14.36 13.87 -0.03
CA THR A 131 -15.07 14.81 0.86
C THR A 131 -16.59 14.67 0.85
N GLY A 132 -17.16 13.73 0.07
CA GLY A 132 -18.62 13.69 -0.18
C GLY A 132 -19.09 14.90 -1.00
N GLY A 133 -20.04 14.66 -1.92
CA GLY A 133 -20.78 15.72 -2.61
C GLY A 133 -22.11 15.98 -1.90
#